data_AF-A0A522S768-F1
#
_entry.id   AF-A0A522S768-F1
#
_cell.length_a   1.000
_cell.length_b   1.000
_cell.length_c   1.000
_cell.angle_alpha   90.00
_cell.angle_beta   90.00
_cell.angle_gamma   90.00
#
_symmetry.space_group_name_H-M   'P 1'
#
loop_
_entity.id
_entity.type
_entity.pdbx_description
1 polymer ?
#
loop_
_entity_poly.entity_id
_entity_poly.type
_entity_poly.pdbx_seq_one_letter_code
_entity_poly.pdbx_strand_id
1 'polypeptide(L)'
;LWKNGGKYGIDPERLYVGGSSAGGHLAGAVISGGWQRQFGVPGNVVKGAMPISGLFRLAPIAKSFVQEWIPLDDDAVKALSPAENLPGDGCPVVVAYADGEADGFRRQSAEYHRLWQEAGFASTLLEIPGRNHFDVILDLAGDDTMLTQALLRLIRGDAT
;
A
#
# COMPACT_ATOMS: atom_id res chain seq x y z
N LEU A 1 -15.93 -0.12 -8.01
CA LEU A 1 -15.22 0.46 -9.16
C LEU A 1 -15.28 -0.48 -10.37
N TRP A 2 -14.66 -1.66 -10.35
CA TRP A 2 -14.60 -2.56 -11.51
C TRP A 2 -15.97 -2.92 -12.15
N LYS A 3 -16.95 -3.44 -11.39
CA LYS A 3 -18.25 -3.87 -11.95
C LYS A 3 -19.17 -2.76 -12.48
N ASN A 4 -19.11 -1.58 -11.84
CA ASN A 4 -20.14 -0.55 -11.96
C ASN A 4 -19.58 0.83 -12.32
N GLY A 5 -18.27 0.99 -12.45
CA GLY A 5 -17.61 2.27 -12.66
C GLY A 5 -17.77 2.81 -14.07
N GLY A 6 -17.91 1.93 -15.07
CA GLY A 6 -17.99 2.31 -16.48
C GLY A 6 -19.12 3.31 -16.78
N LYS A 7 -20.28 3.17 -16.11
CA LYS A 7 -21.40 4.13 -16.24
C LYS A 7 -21.10 5.53 -15.70
N TYR A 8 -19.98 5.71 -14.99
CA TYR A 8 -19.48 6.98 -14.48
C TYR A 8 -18.17 7.42 -15.15
N GLY A 9 -17.77 6.77 -16.26
CA GLY A 9 -16.52 7.08 -16.96
C GLY A 9 -15.25 6.53 -16.30
N ILE A 10 -15.39 5.60 -15.35
CA ILE A 10 -14.23 4.94 -14.72
C ILE A 10 -13.85 3.73 -15.56
N ASP A 11 -12.61 3.72 -16.03
CA ASP A 11 -12.01 2.58 -16.72
C ASP A 11 -11.65 1.46 -15.72
N PRO A 12 -12.29 0.28 -15.79
CA PRO A 12 -12.01 -0.84 -14.88
C PRO A 12 -10.59 -1.40 -15.03
N GLU A 13 -9.90 -1.10 -16.13
CA GLU A 13 -8.52 -1.52 -16.36
C GLU A 13 -7.49 -0.46 -15.93
N ARG A 14 -7.92 0.59 -15.20
CA ARG A 14 -7.05 1.67 -14.69
C ARG A 14 -7.38 2.04 -13.25
N LEU A 15 -7.52 1.03 -12.39
CA LEU A 15 -7.79 1.20 -10.97
C LEU A 15 -6.49 1.21 -10.16
N TYR A 16 -6.23 2.29 -9.44
CA TYR A 16 -5.06 2.47 -8.58
C TYR A 16 -5.51 2.76 -7.15
N VAL A 17 -4.72 2.34 -6.16
CA VAL A 17 -5.05 2.56 -4.74
C VAL A 17 -3.87 3.19 -4.01
N GLY A 18 -4.15 4.14 -3.13
CA GLY A 18 -3.13 4.74 -2.28
C GLY A 18 -3.75 5.22 -0.98
N GLY A 19 -2.90 5.46 0.01
CA GLY A 19 -3.33 5.96 1.31
C GLY A 19 -2.14 6.12 2.24
N SER A 20 -2.30 6.95 3.27
CA SER A 20 -1.30 7.16 4.30
C SER A 20 -1.68 6.51 5.63
N SER A 21 -0.68 6.04 6.38
CA SER A 21 -0.84 5.47 7.73
C SER A 21 -1.80 4.27 7.73
N ALA A 22 -2.91 4.34 8.46
CA ALA A 22 -3.96 3.32 8.41
C ALA A 22 -4.50 3.14 6.98
N GLY A 23 -4.58 4.21 6.18
CA GLY A 23 -4.90 4.14 4.75
C GLY A 23 -3.81 3.44 3.92
N GLY A 24 -2.54 3.56 4.30
CA GLY A 24 -1.43 2.84 3.68
C GLY A 24 -1.48 1.34 3.96
N HIS A 25 -1.84 0.97 5.20
CA HIS A 25 -2.17 -0.42 5.54
C HIS A 25 -3.34 -0.95 4.69
N LEU A 26 -4.44 -0.20 4.61
CA LEU A 26 -5.61 -0.59 3.81
C LEU A 26 -5.29 -0.70 2.32
N ALA A 27 -4.45 0.19 1.77
CA ALA A 27 -3.97 0.08 0.40
C ALA A 27 -3.21 -1.24 0.18
N GLY A 28 -2.34 -1.61 1.12
CA GLY A 28 -1.68 -2.92 1.15
C GLY A 28 -2.67 -4.08 1.25
N ALA A 29 -3.68 -3.98 2.11
CA ALA A 29 -4.70 -5.02 2.26
C ALA A 29 -5.59 -5.19 1.01
N VAL A 30 -5.89 -4.11 0.29
CA VAL A 30 -6.64 -4.15 -0.97
C VAL A 30 -5.87 -4.92 -2.05
N ILE A 31 -4.54 -4.79 -2.10
CA ILE A 31 -3.70 -5.50 -3.07
C ILE A 31 -3.24 -6.89 -2.59
N SER A 32 -3.59 -7.29 -1.37
CA SER A 32 -3.39 -8.65 -0.89
C SER A 32 -4.23 -9.67 -1.69
N GLY A 33 -3.77 -10.92 -1.72
CA GLY A 33 -4.49 -12.01 -2.37
C GLY A 33 -5.72 -12.51 -1.59
N GLY A 34 -6.53 -13.33 -2.26
CA GLY A 34 -7.55 -14.18 -1.64
C GLY A 34 -8.99 -13.65 -1.72
N TRP A 35 -9.20 -12.35 -1.58
CA TRP A 35 -10.55 -11.77 -1.54
C TRP A 35 -11.20 -11.65 -2.92
N GLN A 36 -10.41 -11.48 -3.99
CA GLN A 36 -10.88 -11.17 -5.34
C GLN A 36 -11.88 -12.20 -5.87
N ARG A 37 -11.63 -13.49 -5.61
CA ARG A 37 -12.51 -14.61 -6.00
C ARG A 37 -13.89 -14.50 -5.35
N GLN A 38 -13.96 -14.15 -4.07
CA GLN A 38 -15.22 -14.00 -3.34
C GLN A 38 -16.11 -12.92 -3.96
N PHE A 39 -15.50 -11.87 -4.52
CA PHE A 39 -16.22 -10.78 -5.15
C PHE A 39 -16.36 -10.93 -6.68
N GLY A 40 -15.82 -12.01 -7.27
CA GLY A 40 -15.88 -12.25 -8.71
C GLY A 40 -15.22 -11.13 -9.53
N VAL A 41 -14.04 -10.68 -9.09
CA VAL A 41 -13.20 -9.72 -9.83
C VAL A 41 -11.86 -10.36 -10.21
N PRO A 42 -11.15 -9.86 -11.23
CA PRO A 42 -9.82 -10.37 -11.59
C PRO A 42 -8.82 -10.29 -10.42
N GLY A 43 -7.85 -11.21 -10.37
CA GLY A 43 -6.77 -11.17 -9.38
C GLY A 43 -5.98 -9.86 -9.42
N ASN A 44 -5.74 -9.36 -10.64
CA ASN A 44 -5.08 -8.10 -10.96
C ASN A 44 -6.07 -6.93 -11.18
N VAL A 45 -7.15 -6.89 -10.41
CA VAL A 45 -8.16 -5.82 -10.52
C VAL A 45 -7.56 -4.43 -10.20
N VAL A 46 -6.55 -4.36 -9.35
CA VAL A 46 -5.75 -3.15 -9.09
C VAL A 46 -4.50 -3.17 -9.96
N LYS A 47 -4.22 -2.05 -10.63
CA LYS A 47 -3.14 -1.89 -11.60
C LYS A 47 -1.90 -1.21 -11.05
N GLY A 48 -2.00 -0.63 -9.86
CA GLY A 48 -0.86 -0.15 -9.11
C GLY A 48 -1.27 0.36 -7.74
N ALA A 49 -0.31 0.42 -6.82
CA ALA A 49 -0.58 0.94 -5.48
C ALA A 49 0.52 1.85 -4.94
N MET A 50 0.12 2.80 -4.09
CA MET A 50 1.02 3.67 -3.34
C MET A 50 0.65 3.69 -1.85
N PRO A 51 1.04 2.66 -1.08
CA PRO A 51 0.95 2.73 0.37
C PRO A 51 2.02 3.67 0.93
N ILE A 52 1.59 4.64 1.73
CA ILE A 52 2.45 5.67 2.33
C ILE A 52 2.43 5.46 3.85
N SER A 53 3.60 5.35 4.48
CA SER A 53 3.76 5.23 5.93
C SER A 53 2.85 4.17 6.56
N GLY A 54 2.67 3.05 5.83
CA GLY A 54 1.73 2.00 6.17
C GLY A 54 2.28 1.01 7.20
N LEU A 55 1.36 0.22 7.78
CA LEU A 55 1.71 -0.95 8.58
C LEU A 55 1.49 -2.21 7.73
N PHE A 56 2.55 -2.98 7.50
CA PHE A 56 2.53 -4.15 6.63
C PHE A 56 2.60 -5.48 7.41
N ARG A 57 3.10 -5.46 8.65
CA ARG A 57 2.96 -6.56 9.61
C ARG A 57 2.38 -6.02 10.92
N LEU A 58 1.27 -6.59 11.37
CA LEU A 58 0.56 -6.13 12.57
C LEU A 58 1.09 -6.75 13.87
N ALA A 59 1.93 -7.79 13.81
CA ALA A 59 2.46 -8.45 15.01
C ALA A 59 3.13 -7.50 16.02
N PRO A 60 3.89 -6.46 15.61
CA PRO A 60 4.41 -5.46 16.55
C PRO A 60 3.32 -4.58 17.18
N ILE A 61 2.24 -4.29 16.45
CA ILE A 61 1.14 -3.43 16.90
C ILE A 61 0.26 -4.17 17.91
N ALA A 62 0.02 -5.46 17.70
CA ALA A 62 -0.71 -6.32 18.65
C ALA A 62 -0.03 -6.40 20.04
N LYS A 63 1.25 -6.03 20.13
CA LYS A 63 2.03 -5.97 21.38
C LYS A 63 2.13 -4.55 21.97
N SER A 64 1.36 -3.61 21.45
CA SER A 64 1.34 -2.20 21.88
C SER A 64 0.01 -1.84 22.56
N PHE A 65 -0.11 -0.59 23.02
CA PHE A 65 -1.34 -0.04 23.59
C PHE A 65 -2.56 -0.14 22.65
N VAL A 66 -2.35 -0.31 21.34
CA VAL A 66 -3.41 -0.49 20.34
C VAL A 66 -4.25 -1.74 20.64
N GLN A 67 -3.68 -2.76 21.26
CA GLN A 67 -4.38 -4.00 21.62
C GLN A 67 -5.59 -3.76 22.54
N GLU A 68 -5.58 -2.68 23.34
CA GLU A 68 -6.69 -2.32 24.23
C GLU A 68 -7.96 -1.91 23.46
N TRP A 69 -7.79 -1.42 22.23
CA TRP A 69 -8.87 -0.86 21.41
C TRP A 69 -9.17 -1.73 20.18
N ILE A 70 -8.17 -2.50 19.72
CA ILE A 70 -8.27 -3.42 18.60
C ILE A 70 -7.64 -4.75 19.05
N PRO A 71 -8.43 -5.70 19.57
CA PRO A 71 -7.91 -7.00 19.96
C PRO A 71 -7.48 -7.76 18.70
N LEU A 72 -6.18 -7.82 18.45
CA LEU A 72 -5.59 -8.59 17.38
C LEU A 72 -5.07 -9.90 17.99
N ASP A 73 -5.76 -11.00 17.72
CA ASP A 73 -5.23 -12.34 17.97
C ASP A 73 -4.27 -12.75 16.85
N ASP A 74 -3.59 -13.89 17.02
CA ASP A 74 -2.59 -14.36 16.05
C ASP A 74 -3.21 -14.61 14.66
N ASP A 75 -4.46 -15.07 14.61
CA ASP A 75 -5.20 -15.30 13.37
C ASP A 75 -5.52 -13.98 12.65
N ALA A 76 -5.95 -12.96 13.39
CA ALA A 76 -6.19 -11.62 12.87
C ALA A 76 -4.90 -10.96 12.40
N VAL A 77 -3.81 -11.06 13.17
CA VAL A 77 -2.49 -10.56 12.75
C VAL A 77 -2.08 -11.19 11.43
N LYS A 78 -2.21 -12.51 11.30
CA LYS A 78 -1.86 -13.22 10.07
C LYS A 78 -2.77 -12.82 8.91
N ALA A 79 -4.08 -12.77 9.11
CA ALA A 79 -5.05 -12.48 8.05
C ALA A 79 -5.00 -11.01 7.59
N LEU A 80 -4.66 -10.08 8.49
CA LEU A 80 -4.72 -8.65 8.22
C LEU A 80 -3.36 -8.04 7.88
N SER A 81 -2.25 -8.76 8.02
CA SER A 81 -0.92 -8.23 7.64
C SER A 81 -0.69 -8.30 6.12
N PRO A 82 -0.58 -7.18 5.40
CA PRO A 82 -0.30 -7.20 3.95
C PRO A 82 0.94 -8.02 3.57
N ALA A 83 1.99 -7.99 4.39
CA ALA A 83 3.24 -8.70 4.14
C ALA A 83 3.12 -10.23 4.23
N GLU A 84 2.07 -10.76 4.85
CA GLU A 84 1.81 -12.21 4.95
C GLU A 84 0.85 -12.71 3.85
N ASN A 85 0.24 -11.80 3.09
CA ASN A 85 -0.87 -12.09 2.18
C ASN A 85 -0.63 -11.56 0.77
N LEU A 86 0.60 -11.66 0.27
CA LEU A 86 0.93 -11.25 -1.09
C LEU A 86 0.02 -11.93 -2.13
N PRO A 87 -0.36 -11.22 -3.21
CA PRO A 87 -1.18 -11.80 -4.27
C PRO A 87 -0.36 -12.76 -5.14
N GLY A 88 -1.06 -13.65 -5.87
CA GLY A 88 -0.42 -14.49 -6.88
C GLY A 88 -0.10 -13.76 -8.19
N ASP A 89 -0.76 -12.63 -8.44
CA ASP A 89 -0.53 -11.73 -9.59
C ASP A 89 -0.47 -10.29 -9.06
N GLY A 90 0.73 -9.83 -8.77
CA GLY A 90 0.98 -8.54 -8.13
C GLY A 90 1.02 -7.37 -9.13
N CYS A 91 0.55 -6.21 -8.69
CA CYS A 91 0.69 -4.96 -9.43
C CYS A 91 1.98 -4.22 -9.06
N PRO A 92 2.45 -3.27 -9.89
CA PRO A 92 3.51 -2.34 -9.50
C PRO A 92 3.14 -1.53 -8.24
N VAL A 93 4.08 -1.40 -7.32
CA VAL A 93 3.87 -0.62 -6.09
C VAL A 93 4.94 0.43 -5.86
N VAL A 94 4.54 1.58 -5.32
CA VAL A 94 5.46 2.58 -4.76
C VAL A 94 5.22 2.63 -3.25
N VAL A 95 6.13 2.03 -2.48
CA VAL A 95 6.09 2.06 -1.02
C VAL A 95 6.82 3.32 -0.58
N ALA A 96 6.12 4.25 0.08
CA ALA A 96 6.71 5.50 0.54
C ALA A 96 6.61 5.63 2.06
N TYR A 97 7.55 6.36 2.68
CA TYR A 97 7.52 6.74 4.09
C TYR A 97 8.32 8.03 4.28
N ALA A 98 8.09 8.78 5.35
CA ALA A 98 8.86 9.98 5.65
C ALA A 98 10.13 9.71 6.47
N ASP A 99 11.16 10.52 6.25
CA ASP A 99 12.43 10.44 6.97
C ASP A 99 12.31 10.78 8.47
N GLY A 100 11.37 11.67 8.83
CA GLY A 100 11.08 12.08 10.20
C GLY A 100 10.13 11.15 10.96
N GLU A 101 9.94 9.90 10.53
CA GLU A 101 9.07 8.93 11.20
C GLU A 101 9.83 8.03 12.18
N ALA A 102 9.08 7.35 13.07
CA ALA A 102 9.65 6.31 13.91
C ALA A 102 10.20 5.16 13.04
N ASP A 103 11.38 4.63 13.40
CA ASP A 103 12.08 3.58 12.63
C ASP A 103 11.22 2.35 12.29
N GLY A 104 10.15 2.10 13.03
CA GLY A 104 9.18 1.04 12.73
C GLY A 104 8.57 1.16 11.33
N PHE A 105 8.23 2.38 10.88
CA PHE A 105 7.67 2.61 9.55
C PHE A 105 8.69 2.37 8.45
N ARG A 106 9.92 2.86 8.63
CA ARG A 106 11.06 2.58 7.74
C ARG A 106 11.31 1.08 7.60
N ARG A 107 11.42 0.35 8.72
CA ARG A 107 11.66 -1.10 8.69
C ARG A 107 10.54 -1.87 7.99
N GLN A 108 9.28 -1.56 8.29
CA GLN A 108 8.15 -2.23 7.66
C GLN A 108 8.03 -1.91 6.17
N SER A 109 8.26 -0.67 5.77
CA SER A 109 8.23 -0.24 4.37
C SER A 109 9.33 -0.93 3.54
N ALA A 110 10.56 -0.95 4.06
CA ALA A 110 11.67 -1.64 3.42
C ALA A 110 11.45 -3.15 3.31
N GLU A 111 10.91 -3.77 4.37
CA GLU A 111 10.59 -5.20 4.36
C GLU A 111 9.47 -5.53 3.37
N TYR A 112 8.40 -4.73 3.33
CA TYR A 112 7.30 -4.96 2.38
C TYR A 112 7.76 -4.80 0.93
N HIS A 113 8.57 -3.77 0.64
CA HIS A 113 9.23 -3.61 -0.65
C HIS A 113 10.06 -4.84 -1.04
N ARG A 114 10.89 -5.35 -0.12
CA ARG A 114 11.72 -6.55 -0.34
C ARG A 114 10.87 -7.77 -0.67
N LEU A 115 9.84 -8.04 0.12
CA LEU A 115 8.94 -9.18 -0.09
C LEU A 115 8.21 -9.09 -1.43
N TRP A 116 7.80 -7.89 -1.84
CA TRP A 116 7.13 -7.66 -3.12
C TRP A 116 8.07 -7.96 -4.31
N GLN A 117 9.33 -7.52 -4.21
CA GLN A 117 10.38 -7.82 -5.19
C GLN A 117 10.72 -9.32 -5.24
N GLU A 118 10.82 -9.98 -4.08
CA GLU A 118 11.09 -11.42 -3.99
C GLU A 118 9.96 -12.28 -4.57
N ALA A 119 8.72 -11.78 -4.52
CA ALA A 119 7.58 -12.39 -5.22
C ALA A 119 7.59 -12.14 -6.75
N GLY A 120 8.59 -11.40 -7.27
CA GLY A 120 8.78 -11.13 -8.69
C GLY A 120 7.99 -9.93 -9.21
N PHE A 121 7.47 -9.07 -8.31
CA PHE A 121 6.64 -7.93 -8.67
C PHE A 121 7.43 -6.61 -8.64
N ALA A 122 7.06 -5.66 -9.50
CA ALA A 122 7.68 -4.35 -9.53
C ALA A 122 7.36 -3.56 -8.24
N SER A 123 8.40 -3.00 -7.62
CA SER A 123 8.29 -2.21 -6.40
C SER A 123 9.37 -1.14 -6.34
N THR A 124 8.99 0.09 -5.99
CA THR A 124 9.91 1.20 -5.68
C THR A 124 9.74 1.57 -4.22
N LEU A 125 10.85 1.78 -3.51
CA LEU A 125 10.87 2.27 -2.14
C LEU A 125 11.31 3.73 -2.12
N LEU A 126 10.52 4.61 -1.51
CA LEU A 126 10.81 6.05 -1.40
C LEU A 126 10.85 6.48 0.07
N GLU A 127 11.96 7.07 0.47
CA GLU A 127 12.08 7.85 1.70
C GLU A 127 11.90 9.33 1.33
N ILE A 128 10.87 9.97 1.89
CA ILE A 128 10.51 11.35 1.59
C ILE A 128 11.22 12.28 2.59
N PRO A 129 12.15 13.14 2.15
CA PRO A 129 12.98 13.95 3.03
C PRO A 129 12.23 15.17 3.57
N GLY A 130 12.57 15.58 4.79
CA GLY A 130 12.03 16.78 5.41
C GLY A 130 10.54 16.67 5.76
N ARG A 131 10.03 15.45 5.92
CA ARG A 131 8.63 15.16 6.23
C ARG A 131 8.52 14.35 7.51
N ASN A 132 7.33 14.33 8.06
CA ASN A 132 6.95 13.47 9.17
C ASN A 132 5.69 12.67 8.80
N HIS A 133 5.30 11.79 9.72
CA HIS A 133 4.17 10.88 9.56
C HIS A 133 2.85 11.56 9.14
N PHE A 134 2.63 12.79 9.58
CA PHE A 134 1.36 13.49 9.39
C PHE A 134 1.32 14.35 8.13
N ASP A 135 2.46 14.86 7.67
CA ASP A 135 2.51 15.80 6.55
C ASP A 135 3.04 15.18 5.25
N VAL A 136 3.65 13.99 5.28
CA VAL A 136 4.14 13.29 4.08
C VAL A 136 3.07 13.13 3.00
N ILE A 137 1.82 12.88 3.41
CA ILE A 137 0.69 12.73 2.47
C ILE A 137 0.35 14.05 1.75
N LEU A 138 0.68 15.20 2.35
CA LEU A 138 0.42 16.52 1.77
C LEU A 138 1.32 16.80 0.56
N ASP A 139 2.40 16.04 0.37
CA ASP A 139 3.19 16.13 -0.86
C ASP A 139 2.35 15.85 -2.11
N LEU A 140 1.29 15.04 -2.01
CA LEU A 140 0.36 14.78 -3.11
C LEU A 140 -0.41 16.02 -3.58
N ALA A 141 -0.40 17.13 -2.82
CA ALA A 141 -1.01 18.39 -3.22
C ALA A 141 -0.08 19.28 -4.07
N GLY A 142 1.22 18.95 -4.17
CA GLY A 142 2.18 19.67 -4.99
C GLY A 142 2.56 18.87 -6.23
N ASP A 143 2.49 19.50 -7.40
CA ASP A 143 2.75 18.82 -8.67
C ASP A 143 4.19 18.31 -8.80
N ASP A 144 5.15 19.06 -8.25
CA ASP A 144 6.60 18.78 -8.41
C ASP A 144 7.19 17.97 -7.25
N THR A 145 6.38 17.52 -6.29
CA THR A 145 6.90 16.73 -5.17
C THR A 145 7.32 15.34 -5.64
N MET A 146 8.29 14.76 -4.94
CA MET A 146 8.76 13.41 -5.25
C MET A 146 7.62 12.38 -5.19
N LEU A 147 6.71 12.52 -4.23
CA LEU A 147 5.58 11.61 -4.06
C LEU A 147 4.56 11.74 -5.21
N THR A 148 4.20 12.97 -5.61
CA THR A 148 3.29 13.20 -6.76
C THR A 148 3.89 12.69 -8.06
N GLN A 149 5.16 12.98 -8.31
CA GLN A 149 5.84 12.53 -9.53
C GLN A 149 5.91 11.00 -9.61
N ALA A 150 6.15 10.32 -8.49
CA ALA A 150 6.11 8.86 -8.43
C ALA A 150 4.69 8.31 -8.70
N LEU A 151 3.65 8.96 -8.17
CA LEU A 151 2.26 8.55 -8.41
C LEU A 151 1.89 8.70 -9.89
N LEU A 152 2.26 9.81 -10.51
CA LEU A 152 1.98 10.06 -11.92
C LEU A 152 2.70 9.04 -12.83
N ARG A 153 3.96 8.69 -12.53
CA ARG A 153 4.69 7.64 -13.27
C ARG A 153 4.01 6.28 -13.12
N LEU A 154 3.63 5.91 -11.89
CA LEU A 154 2.89 4.69 -11.61
C LEU A 154 1.58 4.60 -12.41
N ILE A 155 0.82 5.70 -12.50
CA ILE A 155 -0.45 5.75 -13.24
C ILE A 155 -0.24 5.74 -14.77
N ARG A 156 0.87 6.29 -15.25
CA ARG A 156 1.22 6.30 -16.69
C ARG A 156 1.78 4.97 -17.17
N GLY A 157 2.27 4.13 -16.26
CA GLY A 157 2.97 2.89 -16.60
C GLY A 157 4.38 3.14 -17.13
N ASP A 158 4.95 4.31 -16.83
CA ASP A 158 6.36 4.59 -17.09
C ASP A 158 7.19 3.70 -16.16
N ALA A 159 8.28 3.11 -16.66
CA ALA A 159 9.13 2.24 -15.83
C ALA A 159 9.55 2.99 -14.54
N THR A 160 9.13 2.43 -13.40
CA THR A 160 9.46 2.92 -12.04
C THR A 160 10.85 2.49 -11.61
#